data_AF-A0A7C3NUM1-F1
#
_entry.id   AF-A0A7C3NUM1-F1
#
_cell.length_a   1.000
_cell.length_b   1.000
_cell.length_c   1.000
_cell.angle_alpha   90.00
_cell.angle_beta   90.00
_cell.angle_gamma   90.00
#
_symmetry.space_group_name_H-M   'P 1'
#
loop_
_entity.id
_entity.type
_entity.pdbx_description
1 polymer ?
#
loop_
_entity_poly.entity_id
_entity_poly.type
_entity_poly.pdbx_seq_one_letter_code
_entity_poly.pdbx_strand_id
1 'polypeptide(L)'
;MAKESSKLVQARVSLKKAAEDLGDPDGLVRLKSAINSLLAVMSGDSPQIEKDIANKLVLACRSKVVSEVKLVLANRESHDPALFQHWDKVTDVFLTAGLDADDEFKVCKEQLATVRAAHSNAKMKPADVETLAKELQSALDTLSVHRSRLLDIMAGFRK
;
A
#
# COMPACT_ATOMS: atom_id res chain seq x y z
N MET A 1 -28.18 22.85 17.64
CA MET A 1 -27.27 21.71 17.36
C MET A 1 -27.45 21.32 15.90
N ALA A 2 -26.41 21.41 15.07
CA ALA A 2 -26.49 20.98 13.67
C ALA A 2 -26.69 19.45 13.64
N LYS A 3 -27.72 19.00 12.92
CA LYS A 3 -28.06 17.58 12.81
C LYS A 3 -27.02 16.93 11.88
N GLU A 4 -26.33 15.90 12.37
CA GLU A 4 -25.34 15.14 11.58
C GLU A 4 -25.97 14.65 10.27
N SER A 5 -25.32 14.90 9.14
CA SER A 5 -25.83 14.49 7.83
C SER A 5 -25.94 12.98 7.74
N SER A 6 -26.95 12.51 7.00
CA SER A 6 -27.14 11.06 6.75
C SER A 6 -25.90 10.41 6.12
N LYS A 7 -25.10 11.19 5.37
CA LYS A 7 -23.87 10.71 4.72
C LYS A 7 -22.78 10.41 5.75
N LEU A 8 -22.54 11.31 6.70
CA LEU A 8 -21.54 11.11 7.75
C LEU A 8 -21.94 9.95 8.68
N VAL A 9 -23.22 9.85 9.05
CA VAL A 9 -23.73 8.73 9.89
C VAL A 9 -23.47 7.39 9.21
N GLN A 10 -23.81 7.27 7.92
CA GLN A 10 -23.56 6.03 7.15
C GLN A 10 -22.06 5.73 7.04
N ALA A 11 -21.24 6.73 6.73
CA ALA A 11 -19.80 6.57 6.62
C ALA A 11 -19.18 6.08 7.95
N ARG A 12 -19.64 6.61 9.08
CA ARG A 12 -19.21 6.19 10.42
C ARG A 12 -19.58 4.74 10.72
N VAL A 13 -20.81 4.32 10.41
CA VAL A 13 -21.27 2.94 10.63
C VAL A 13 -20.49 1.97 9.75
N SER A 14 -20.27 2.31 8.49
CA SER A 14 -19.49 1.50 7.55
C SER A 14 -18.04 1.36 8.00
N LEU A 15 -17.42 2.45 8.47
CA LEU A 15 -16.04 2.41 8.98
C LEU A 15 -15.95 1.54 10.23
N LYS A 16 -16.89 1.66 11.16
CA LYS A 16 -16.90 0.84 12.39
C LYS A 16 -16.90 -0.66 12.05
N LYS A 17 -17.79 -1.08 11.14
CA LYS A 17 -17.86 -2.47 10.69
C LYS A 17 -16.56 -2.91 10.00
N ALA A 18 -16.02 -2.08 9.11
CA ALA A 18 -14.76 -2.40 8.44
C ALA A 18 -13.57 -2.49 9.42
N ALA A 19 -13.57 -1.70 10.48
CA ALA A 19 -12.52 -1.69 11.49
C ALA A 19 -12.55 -2.91 12.41
N GLU A 20 -13.70 -3.57 12.56
CA GLU A 20 -13.84 -4.84 13.28
C GLU A 20 -13.29 -6.02 12.47
N ASP A 21 -13.40 -5.94 11.13
CA ASP A 21 -12.99 -6.99 10.18
C ASP A 21 -11.62 -6.75 9.52
N LEU A 22 -10.74 -5.93 10.12
CA LEU A 22 -9.45 -5.57 9.50
C LEU A 22 -8.54 -6.77 9.21
N GLY A 23 -8.68 -7.88 9.94
CA GLY A 23 -7.92 -9.10 9.72
C GLY A 23 -8.48 -10.01 8.62
N ASP A 24 -9.66 -9.71 8.10
CA ASP A 24 -10.36 -10.52 7.08
C ASP A 24 -10.13 -9.94 5.67
N PRO A 25 -9.73 -10.75 4.68
CA PRO A 25 -9.65 -10.32 3.28
C PRO A 25 -10.94 -9.66 2.76
N ASP A 26 -12.12 -10.13 3.16
CA ASP A 26 -13.41 -9.53 2.77
C ASP A 26 -13.67 -8.18 3.47
N GLY A 27 -12.94 -7.89 4.54
CA GLY A 27 -12.92 -6.60 5.22
C GLY A 27 -12.26 -5.49 4.40
N LEU A 28 -11.34 -5.83 3.48
CA LEU A 28 -10.57 -4.83 2.70
C LEU A 28 -11.46 -4.00 1.77
N VAL A 29 -12.40 -4.65 1.07
CA VAL A 29 -13.33 -3.96 0.16
C VAL A 29 -14.22 -2.99 0.96
N ARG A 30 -14.68 -3.43 2.13
CA ARG A 30 -15.50 -2.62 3.04
C ARG A 30 -14.71 -1.45 3.60
N LEU A 31 -13.45 -1.65 4.00
CA LEU A 31 -12.55 -0.60 4.44
C LEU A 31 -12.35 0.45 3.37
N LYS A 32 -12.00 0.04 2.14
CA LYS A 32 -11.82 0.96 1.01
C LYS A 32 -13.08 1.79 0.75
N SER A 33 -14.25 1.15 0.74
CA SER A 33 -15.52 1.87 0.56
C SER A 33 -15.80 2.85 1.70
N ALA A 34 -15.51 2.48 2.95
CA ALA A 34 -15.73 3.34 4.11
C ALA A 34 -14.81 4.57 4.09
N ILE A 35 -13.52 4.37 3.80
CA ILE A 35 -12.54 5.46 3.66
C ILE A 35 -12.96 6.41 2.54
N ASN A 36 -13.32 5.89 1.36
CA ASN A 36 -13.80 6.73 0.25
C ASN A 36 -15.05 7.54 0.61
N SER A 37 -15.96 6.97 1.40
CA SER A 37 -17.16 7.67 1.86
C SER A 37 -16.82 8.83 2.79
N LEU A 38 -15.82 8.66 3.67
CA LEU A 38 -15.34 9.73 4.55
C LEU A 38 -14.61 10.82 3.77
N LEU A 39 -13.78 10.45 2.79
CA LEU A 39 -13.14 11.42 1.90
C LEU A 39 -14.18 12.24 1.13
N ALA A 40 -15.25 11.62 0.65
CA ALA A 40 -16.34 12.34 -0.01
C ALA A 40 -17.03 13.35 0.94
N VAL A 41 -17.18 13.03 2.23
CA VAL A 41 -17.67 13.99 3.23
C VAL A 41 -16.70 15.15 3.41
N MET A 42 -15.39 14.88 3.45
CA MET A 42 -14.33 15.89 3.62
C MET A 42 -14.22 16.85 2.41
N SER A 43 -14.30 16.31 1.20
CA SER A 43 -14.14 17.09 -0.04
C SER A 43 -15.44 17.74 -0.53
N GLY A 44 -16.61 17.26 -0.10
CA GLY A 44 -17.91 17.80 -0.51
C GLY A 44 -18.34 19.07 0.23
N ASP A 45 -19.60 19.47 0.03
CA ASP A 45 -20.21 20.67 0.64
C ASP A 45 -20.69 20.47 2.09
N SER A 46 -20.17 19.45 2.78
CA SER A 46 -20.53 19.15 4.17
C SER A 46 -20.11 20.28 5.11
N PRO A 47 -20.85 20.52 6.21
CA PRO A 47 -20.43 21.47 7.25
C PRO A 47 -19.01 21.18 7.75
N GLN A 48 -18.25 22.21 8.13
CA GLN A 48 -16.87 22.06 8.60
C GLN A 48 -16.75 21.05 9.77
N ILE A 49 -17.71 21.08 10.70
CA ILE A 49 -17.77 20.12 11.82
C ILE A 49 -17.83 18.67 11.32
N GLU A 50 -18.57 18.40 10.24
CA GLU A 50 -18.66 17.06 9.67
C GLU A 50 -17.36 16.65 8.97
N LYS A 51 -16.70 17.59 8.29
CA LYS A 51 -15.37 17.38 7.69
C LYS A 51 -14.33 17.05 8.76
N ASP A 52 -14.35 17.78 9.87
CA ASP A 52 -13.45 17.57 11.00
C ASP A 52 -13.70 16.20 11.66
N ILE A 53 -14.97 15.79 11.81
CA ILE A 53 -15.33 14.46 12.31
C ILE A 53 -14.85 13.37 11.34
N ALA A 54 -15.11 13.52 10.05
CA ALA A 54 -14.66 12.56 9.04
C ALA A 54 -13.15 12.40 9.04
N ASN A 55 -12.40 13.51 9.11
CA ASN A 55 -10.95 13.49 9.21
C ASN A 55 -10.47 12.75 10.48
N LYS A 56 -11.07 13.04 11.64
CA LYS A 56 -10.74 12.33 12.90
C LYS A 56 -11.00 10.82 12.82
N LEU A 57 -12.10 10.41 12.19
CA LEU A 57 -12.43 9.00 12.00
C LEU A 57 -11.40 8.28 11.12
N VAL A 58 -10.99 8.91 10.02
CA VAL A 58 -9.95 8.38 9.13
C VAL A 58 -8.62 8.25 9.87
N LEU A 59 -8.21 9.30 10.60
CA LEU A 59 -6.96 9.28 11.38
C LEU A 59 -6.97 8.19 12.46
N ALA A 60 -8.07 8.05 13.20
CA ALA A 60 -8.20 7.01 14.22
C ALA A 60 -8.11 5.60 13.62
N CYS A 61 -8.76 5.36 12.48
CA CYS A 61 -8.66 4.09 11.78
C CYS A 61 -7.24 3.82 11.28
N ARG A 62 -6.55 4.84 10.75
CA ARG A 62 -5.16 4.74 10.33
C ARG A 62 -4.25 4.37 11.50
N SER A 63 -4.35 5.06 12.63
CA SER A 63 -3.56 4.76 13.84
C SER A 63 -3.80 3.34 14.35
N LYS A 64 -5.03 2.83 14.26
CA LYS A 64 -5.33 1.42 14.57
C LYS A 64 -4.58 0.48 13.62
N VAL A 65 -4.66 0.71 12.31
CA VAL A 65 -3.94 -0.10 11.31
C VAL A 65 -2.43 -0.10 11.57
N VAL A 66 -1.83 1.07 11.84
CA VAL A 66 -0.40 1.16 12.18
C VAL A 66 -0.07 0.32 13.40
N SER A 67 -0.89 0.38 14.45
CA SER A 67 -0.67 -0.38 15.69
C SER A 67 -0.72 -1.89 15.45
N GLU A 68 -1.69 -2.37 14.67
CA GLU A 68 -1.81 -3.78 14.29
C GLU A 68 -0.65 -4.24 13.41
N VAL A 69 -0.27 -3.45 12.40
CA VAL A 69 0.87 -3.74 11.54
C VAL A 69 2.15 -3.85 12.35
N LYS A 70 2.38 -2.95 13.30
CA LYS A 70 3.53 -3.03 14.20
C LYS A 70 3.55 -4.31 15.03
N LEU A 71 2.39 -4.72 15.54
CA LEU A 71 2.26 -5.97 16.29
C LEU A 71 2.59 -7.20 15.43
N VAL A 72 2.11 -7.21 14.19
CA VAL A 72 2.41 -8.28 13.22
C VAL A 72 3.90 -8.28 12.84
N LEU A 73 4.48 -7.11 12.58
CA LEU A 73 5.91 -6.98 12.25
C LEU A 73 6.84 -7.36 13.42
N ALA A 74 6.43 -7.07 14.65
CA ALA A 74 7.17 -7.45 15.86
C ALA A 74 7.21 -8.97 16.05
N ASN A 75 6.15 -9.68 15.64
CA ASN A 75 6.01 -11.13 15.76
C ASN A 75 6.22 -11.85 14.42
N ARG A 76 7.00 -11.25 13.51
CA ARG A 76 7.04 -11.67 12.11
C ARG A 76 7.42 -13.14 11.86
N GLU A 77 8.20 -13.74 12.74
CA GLU A 77 8.63 -15.14 12.62
C GLU A 77 7.51 -16.14 12.92
N SER A 78 6.45 -15.70 13.60
CA SER A 78 5.31 -16.53 14.00
C SER A 78 4.11 -16.44 13.05
N HIS A 79 4.20 -15.63 11.99
CA HIS A 79 3.09 -15.32 11.10
C HIS A 79 3.31 -15.86 9.67
N ASP A 80 2.21 -16.24 9.02
CA ASP A 80 2.22 -16.67 7.62
C ASP A 80 2.57 -15.49 6.69
N PRO A 81 3.45 -15.67 5.68
CA PRO A 81 3.64 -14.74 4.57
C PRO A 81 2.36 -14.09 4.01
N ALA A 82 1.24 -14.83 3.94
CA ALA A 82 -0.05 -14.33 3.47
C ALA A 82 -0.60 -13.18 4.33
N LEU A 83 -0.31 -13.18 5.65
CA LEU A 83 -0.72 -12.13 6.57
C LEU A 83 -0.04 -10.80 6.23
N PHE A 84 1.25 -10.82 5.89
CA PHE A 84 1.97 -9.60 5.49
C PHE A 84 1.45 -9.05 4.17
N GLN A 85 1.08 -9.92 3.21
CA GLN A 85 0.45 -9.48 1.96
C GLN A 85 -0.92 -8.83 2.21
N HIS A 86 -1.68 -9.35 3.17
CA HIS A 86 -2.95 -8.73 3.58
C HIS A 86 -2.74 -7.33 4.14
N TRP A 87 -1.84 -7.18 5.12
CA TRP A 87 -1.55 -5.88 5.72
C TRP A 87 -0.90 -4.88 4.74
N ASP A 88 -0.15 -5.37 3.77
CA ASP A 88 0.35 -4.56 2.64
C ASP A 88 -0.82 -3.96 1.84
N LYS A 89 -1.84 -4.76 1.52
CA LYS A 89 -3.04 -4.27 0.83
C LYS A 89 -3.89 -3.33 1.70
N VAL A 90 -4.00 -3.60 2.99
CA VAL A 90 -4.71 -2.72 3.95
C VAL A 90 -4.04 -1.34 3.99
N THR A 91 -2.71 -1.30 4.05
CA THR A 91 -1.98 -0.03 4.06
C THR A 91 -2.11 0.73 2.73
N ASP A 92 -2.17 0.04 1.58
CA ASP A 92 -2.39 0.66 0.27
C ASP A 92 -3.73 1.42 0.16
N VAL A 93 -4.76 1.02 0.91
CA VAL A 93 -6.04 1.74 0.93
C VAL A 93 -5.86 3.18 1.41
N PHE A 94 -4.97 3.41 2.38
CA PHE A 94 -4.70 4.76 2.89
C PHE A 94 -3.74 5.53 1.99
N LEU A 95 -2.77 4.85 1.36
CA LEU A 95 -1.86 5.48 0.39
C LEU A 95 -2.61 6.01 -0.83
N THR A 96 -3.47 5.18 -1.43
CA THR A 96 -4.28 5.56 -2.60
C THR A 96 -5.29 6.67 -2.29
N ALA A 97 -5.64 6.84 -1.02
CA ALA A 97 -6.47 7.91 -0.51
C ALA A 97 -5.70 9.23 -0.23
N GLY A 98 -4.37 9.26 -0.41
CA GLY A 98 -3.53 10.42 -0.12
C GLY A 98 -3.38 10.71 1.38
N LEU A 99 -3.54 9.69 2.22
CA LEU A 99 -3.49 9.78 3.68
C LEU A 99 -2.13 9.33 4.25
N ASP A 100 -1.11 9.35 3.40
CA ASP A 100 0.22 8.80 3.60
C ASP A 100 1.23 9.78 4.20
N ALA A 101 0.85 11.03 4.47
CA ALA A 101 1.73 12.08 4.98
C ALA A 101 2.35 11.79 6.38
N ASP A 102 2.03 10.66 6.99
CA ASP A 102 2.53 10.23 8.29
C ASP A 102 3.77 9.35 8.12
N ASP A 103 4.90 9.79 8.69
CA ASP A 103 6.17 9.07 8.61
C ASP A 103 6.10 7.68 9.27
N GLU A 104 5.32 7.51 10.33
CA GLU A 104 5.16 6.24 11.01
C GLU A 104 4.43 5.22 10.11
N PHE A 105 3.46 5.70 9.34
CA PHE A 105 2.74 4.90 8.36
C PHE A 105 3.65 4.44 7.22
N LYS A 106 4.49 5.34 6.70
CA LYS A 106 5.49 5.03 5.64
C LYS A 106 6.50 3.99 6.12
N VAL A 107 7.04 4.15 7.33
CA VAL A 107 7.97 3.19 7.93
C VAL A 107 7.34 1.80 8.03
N CYS A 108 6.09 1.70 8.51
CA CYS A 108 5.40 0.41 8.58
C CYS A 108 5.24 -0.24 7.21
N LYS A 109 4.95 0.55 6.17
CA LYS A 109 4.83 0.07 4.79
C LYS A 109 6.16 -0.46 4.24
N GLU A 110 7.24 0.28 4.45
CA GLU A 110 8.59 -0.14 4.02
C GLU A 110 9.03 -1.43 4.73
N GLN A 111 8.71 -1.56 6.02
CA GLN A 111 8.97 -2.78 6.79
C GLN A 111 8.16 -3.98 6.28
N LEU A 112 6.88 -3.80 5.98
CA LEU A 112 6.05 -4.84 5.34
C LEU A 112 6.63 -5.27 3.99
N ALA A 113 7.05 -4.31 3.15
CA ALA A 113 7.66 -4.60 1.86
C ALA A 113 8.98 -5.39 2.01
N THR A 114 9.80 -5.01 2.98
CA THR A 114 11.08 -5.69 3.29
C THR A 114 10.84 -7.14 3.73
N VAL A 115 9.91 -7.37 4.65
CA VAL A 115 9.57 -8.72 5.14
C VAL A 115 9.01 -9.58 4.00
N ARG A 116 8.15 -9.01 3.15
CA ARG A 116 7.63 -9.72 1.97
C ARG A 116 8.73 -10.10 0.99
N ALA A 117 9.66 -9.19 0.71
CA ALA A 117 10.80 -9.47 -0.16
C ALA A 117 11.67 -10.60 0.42
N ALA A 118 11.94 -10.57 1.73
CA ALA A 118 12.67 -11.64 2.41
C ALA A 118 11.96 -13.00 2.30
N HIS A 119 10.64 -13.05 2.51
CA HIS A 119 9.86 -14.28 2.32
C HIS A 119 9.84 -14.78 0.88
N SER A 120 9.82 -13.87 -0.11
CA SER A 120 9.91 -14.22 -1.53
C SER A 120 11.27 -14.83 -1.85
N ASN A 121 12.34 -14.20 -1.38
CA ASN A 121 13.72 -14.67 -1.60
C ASN A 121 13.98 -16.01 -0.90
N ALA A 122 13.41 -16.24 0.29
CA ALA A 122 13.51 -17.52 0.99
C ALA A 122 12.85 -18.69 0.24
N LYS A 123 11.90 -18.41 -0.66
CA LYS A 123 11.22 -19.42 -1.49
C LYS A 123 11.93 -19.66 -2.83
N MET A 124 12.89 -18.83 -3.22
CA MET A 124 13.65 -19.01 -4.45
C MET A 124 14.57 -20.23 -4.35
N LYS A 125 14.51 -21.11 -5.34
CA LYS A 125 15.44 -22.22 -5.49
C LYS A 125 16.69 -21.75 -6.25
N PRO A 126 17.83 -22.45 -6.10
CA PRO A 126 19.04 -22.14 -6.87
C PRO A 126 18.81 -22.09 -8.39
N ALA A 127 17.94 -22.96 -8.93
CA ALA A 127 17.56 -22.97 -10.34
C ALA A 127 16.81 -21.70 -10.79
N ASP A 128 16.01 -21.09 -9.90
CA ASP A 128 15.30 -19.85 -10.18
C ASP A 128 16.30 -18.70 -10.31
N VAL A 129 17.32 -18.68 -9.44
CA VAL A 129 18.42 -17.69 -9.51
C VAL A 129 19.26 -17.87 -10.78
N GLU A 130 19.56 -19.11 -11.17
CA GLU A 130 20.29 -19.38 -12.41
C GLU A 130 19.49 -18.95 -13.65
N THR A 131 18.18 -19.16 -13.65
CA THR A 131 17.28 -18.70 -14.72
C THR A 131 17.31 -17.18 -14.83
N LEU A 132 17.12 -16.48 -13.70
CA LEU A 132 17.17 -15.02 -13.65
C LEU A 132 18.53 -14.47 -14.08
N ALA A 133 19.64 -15.13 -13.73
CA ALA A 133 20.98 -14.72 -14.14
C ALA A 133 21.16 -14.83 -15.66
N LYS A 134 20.65 -15.89 -16.29
CA LYS A 134 20.68 -16.07 -17.76
C LYS A 134 19.83 -15.01 -18.46
N GLU A 135 18.63 -14.74 -17.96
CA GLU A 135 17.76 -13.70 -18.50
C GLU A 135 18.40 -12.30 -18.40
N LEU A 136 18.99 -11.98 -17.25
CA LEU A 136 19.70 -10.72 -17.02
C LEU A 136 20.89 -10.57 -17.97
N GLN A 137 21.69 -11.63 -18.15
CA GLN A 137 22.82 -11.61 -19.07
C GLN A 137 22.35 -11.39 -20.51
N SER A 138 21.30 -12.09 -20.94
CA SER A 138 20.72 -11.91 -22.28
C SER A 138 20.22 -10.48 -22.51
N ALA A 139 19.59 -9.86 -21.49
CA ALA A 139 19.15 -8.47 -21.56
C ALA A 139 20.33 -7.50 -21.65
N LEU A 140 21.40 -7.74 -20.88
CA LEU A 140 22.61 -6.92 -20.89
C LEU A 140 23.36 -7.02 -22.24
N ASP A 141 23.44 -8.21 -22.81
CA ASP A 141 24.03 -8.44 -24.13
C ASP A 141 23.24 -7.69 -25.22
N THR A 142 21.91 -7.78 -25.15
CA THR A 142 21.01 -7.04 -26.04
C THR A 142 21.21 -5.53 -25.92
N LEU A 143 21.29 -5.00 -24.70
CA LEU A 143 21.55 -3.58 -24.46
C LEU A 143 22.93 -3.14 -24.97
N SER A 144 23.96 -3.98 -24.80
CA SER A 144 25.30 -3.70 -25.33
C SER A 144 25.30 -3.59 -26.85
N VAL A 145 24.59 -4.47 -27.56
CA VAL A 145 24.45 -4.38 -29.02
C VAL A 145 23.74 -3.09 -29.44
N HIS A 146 22.66 -2.71 -28.76
CA HIS A 146 21.95 -1.45 -29.05
C HIS A 146 22.84 -0.23 -28.78
N ARG A 147 23.61 -0.24 -27.68
CA ARG A 147 24.57 0.82 -27.36
C ARG A 147 25.64 0.97 -28.43
N SER A 148 26.24 -0.13 -28.90
CA SER A 148 27.26 -0.10 -29.95
C SER A 148 26.71 0.48 -31.25
N ARG A 149 25.51 0.04 -31.67
CA ARG A 149 24.83 0.59 -32.86
C ARG A 149 24.58 2.10 -32.75
N LEU A 150 24.15 2.58 -31.58
CA LEU A 150 23.96 4.01 -31.35
C LEU A 150 25.27 4.79 -31.44
N LEU A 151 26.36 4.27 -30.89
CA LEU A 151 27.68 4.89 -30.97
C LEU A 151 28.18 4.98 -32.42
N ASP A 152 27.99 3.91 -33.21
CA ASP A 152 28.36 3.89 -34.63
C ASP A 152 27.57 4.93 -35.44
N ILE A 153 26.26 5.03 -35.20
CA ILE A 153 25.40 6.04 -35.82
C ILE A 153 25.89 7.46 -35.48
N MET A 154 26.14 7.73 -34.20
CA MET A 154 26.62 9.05 -33.77
C MET A 154 28.01 9.40 -34.32
N ALA A 155 28.90 8.42 -34.47
CA ALA A 155 30.19 8.61 -35.09
C ALA A 155 30.07 8.92 -36.60
N GLY A 156 29.10 8.31 -37.27
CA GLY A 156 28.76 8.60 -38.67
C GLY A 156 28.25 10.03 -38.90
N PHE A 157 27.56 10.64 -37.94
CA PHE A 157 27.07 12.02 -38.02
C PHE A 157 28.14 13.10 -37.73
N ARG A 158 29.34 12.72 -37.26
CA ARG A 158 30.44 13.66 -36.98
C ARG A 158 31.49 13.78 -38.10
N LYS A 159 31.30 13.08 -39.22
CA LYS A 159 32.11 13.23 -40.44
C LYS A 159 31.35 14.08 -41.46
#